data_AF-A0A0K2UMD6-F1
#
_entry.id   AF-A0A0K2UMD6-F1
#
_cell.length_a   1.000
_cell.length_b   1.000
_cell.length_c   1.000
_cell.angle_alpha   90.00
_cell.angle_beta   90.00
_cell.angle_gamma   90.00
#
_symmetry.space_group_name_H-M   'P 1'
#
loop_
_entity.id
_entity.type
_entity.pdbx_description
1 polymer ?
#
loop_
_entity_poly.entity_id
_entity_poly.type
_entity_poly.pdbx_seq_one_letter_code
_entity_poly.pdbx_strand_id
1 'polypeptide(L)'
;NIGVLERSSLYSDASNLTIIHNRIERIESGAFDASVRYFNFIENTIDKVLNNGISVAFQEGIISKNIFTTQEGSPFRDVGPDPSCTADPESDYDGDDQIIYNIVANPVLHFSQNTFLNFSDELLNFPGANNVPLGSLHIDKNIFKCDCESLMNFAILVDFDYVYSLSRLLMSRGDYVFRKEIYDTGLCIEKNTHEEVSLKKYMRDQVFLDTSDTKEGKAKFGVFKCLNGVQSAELVSQEKKNGAQTNKTYPPMQPKENFVSSCQMISSTIHLMYIVFSARICFI
;
A
#
# COMPACT_ATOMS: atom_id res chain seq x y z
N ASN A 1 5.69 7.77 26.26
CA ASN A 1 5.52 6.30 26.30
C ASN A 1 4.04 6.06 26.51
N ILE A 2 3.37 5.49 25.51
CA ILE A 2 1.93 5.22 25.48
C ILE A 2 1.80 3.70 25.62
N GLY A 3 0.93 3.24 26.53
CA GLY A 3 0.64 1.82 26.71
C GLY A 3 -0.22 1.29 25.57
N VAL A 4 -1.33 0.65 25.92
CA VAL A 4 -2.30 0.14 24.96
C VAL A 4 -3.27 1.26 24.55
N LEU A 5 -3.42 1.46 23.25
CA LEU A 5 -4.50 2.24 22.65
C LEU A 5 -5.61 1.27 22.22
N GLU A 6 -6.65 1.20 23.03
CA GLU A 6 -7.88 0.45 22.75
C GLU A 6 -8.75 1.20 21.74
N ARG A 7 -9.84 0.57 21.29
CA ARG A 7 -10.80 1.18 20.36
C ARG A 7 -11.24 2.59 20.83
N SER A 8 -11.23 3.54 19.89
CA SER A 8 -11.62 4.94 20.08
C SER A 8 -10.82 5.67 21.17
N SER A 9 -9.60 5.20 21.49
CA SER A 9 -8.70 5.88 22.42
C SER A 9 -8.31 7.27 21.95
N LEU A 10 -8.20 7.46 20.63
CA LEU A 10 -7.86 8.73 20.02
C LEU A 10 -8.95 9.15 19.05
N TYR A 11 -9.75 10.12 19.50
CA TYR A 11 -10.77 10.80 18.71
C TYR A 11 -10.33 12.25 18.44
N SER A 12 -10.50 12.71 17.21
CA SER A 12 -10.29 14.12 16.87
C SER A 12 -11.23 14.59 15.77
N ASP A 13 -11.91 15.69 16.08
CA ASP A 13 -12.68 16.55 15.15
C ASP A 13 -11.91 17.86 14.85
N ALA A 14 -10.67 17.97 15.32
CA ALA A 14 -9.83 19.12 15.06
C ALA A 14 -9.32 19.10 13.62
N SER A 15 -8.95 20.27 13.07
CA SER A 15 -8.35 20.33 11.74
C SER A 15 -7.01 19.59 11.65
N ASN A 16 -6.34 19.28 12.76
CA ASN A 16 -5.04 18.62 12.78
C ASN A 16 -4.96 17.59 13.90
N LEU A 17 -4.53 16.37 13.56
CA LEU A 17 -4.12 15.33 14.50
C LEU A 17 -2.64 14.99 14.26
N THR A 18 -1.80 15.27 15.26
CA THR A 18 -0.35 15.06 15.18
C THR A 18 0.14 14.16 16.31
N ILE A 19 0.87 13.11 15.95
CA ILE A 19 1.38 12.07 16.84
C ILE A 19 2.82 11.80 16.46
N ILE A 20 3.70 12.30 17.32
CA ILE A 20 5.14 12.34 17.03
C ILE A 20 5.98 11.87 18.20
N HIS A 21 7.07 11.16 17.91
CA HIS A 21 8.05 10.73 18.91
C HIS A 21 7.47 9.88 20.05
N ASN A 22 6.44 9.06 19.76
CA ASN A 22 5.87 8.17 20.75
C ASN A 22 6.43 6.77 20.61
N ARG A 23 6.68 6.12 21.74
CA ARG A 23 6.69 4.66 21.82
C ARG A 23 5.29 4.22 22.26
N ILE A 24 4.65 3.38 21.46
CA ILE A 24 3.30 2.85 21.65
C ILE A 24 3.42 1.33 21.79
N GLU A 25 2.99 0.80 22.92
CA GLU A 25 3.03 -0.65 23.17
C GLU A 25 2.09 -1.41 22.24
N ARG A 26 0.84 -0.94 22.11
CA ARG A 26 -0.14 -1.62 21.28
C ARG A 26 -1.18 -0.66 20.71
N ILE A 27 -1.51 -0.84 19.44
CA ILE A 27 -2.64 -0.19 18.77
C ILE A 27 -3.66 -1.27 18.43
N GLU A 28 -4.82 -1.25 19.08
CA GLU A 28 -5.92 -2.15 18.79
C GLU A 28 -6.77 -1.66 17.61
N SER A 29 -7.62 -2.54 17.06
CA SER A 29 -8.51 -2.21 15.96
C SER A 29 -9.43 -1.04 16.31
N GLY A 30 -9.46 -0.03 15.44
CA GLY A 30 -10.25 1.19 15.61
C GLY A 30 -9.75 2.10 16.74
N ALA A 31 -8.48 2.00 17.15
CA ALA A 31 -7.92 2.83 18.21
C ALA A 31 -7.87 4.32 17.86
N PHE A 32 -7.63 4.61 16.58
CA PHE A 32 -7.80 5.94 16.00
C PHE A 32 -9.14 6.03 15.32
N ASP A 33 -9.89 7.08 15.61
CA ASP A 33 -11.13 7.44 14.93
C ASP A 33 -11.14 8.96 14.75
N ALA A 34 -10.68 9.44 13.59
CA ALA A 34 -10.55 10.87 13.36
C ALA A 34 -10.87 11.26 11.91
N SER A 35 -11.43 12.45 11.75
CA SER A 35 -11.65 13.11 10.46
C SER A 35 -11.04 14.50 10.55
N VAL A 36 -9.89 14.68 9.92
CA VAL A 36 -9.04 15.86 10.12
C VAL A 36 -8.60 16.42 8.78
N ARG A 37 -8.13 17.67 8.75
CA ARG A 37 -7.51 18.20 7.53
C ARG A 37 -6.07 17.71 7.37
N TYR A 38 -5.34 17.67 8.49
CA TYR A 38 -3.93 17.27 8.54
C TYR A 38 -3.75 16.11 9.52
N PHE A 39 -3.14 15.02 9.05
CA PHE A 39 -2.79 13.87 9.89
C PHE A 39 -1.28 13.65 9.85
N ASN A 40 -0.62 13.74 11.00
CA ASN A 40 0.81 13.48 11.11
C ASN A 40 1.05 12.31 12.07
N PHE A 41 1.57 11.21 11.55
CA PHE A 41 2.01 10.05 12.30
C PHE A 41 3.51 9.84 12.00
N ILE A 42 4.38 10.46 12.81
CA ILE A 42 5.80 10.63 12.47
C ILE A 42 6.71 10.16 13.60
N GLU A 43 7.78 9.42 13.27
CA GLU A 43 8.83 9.05 14.23
C GLU A 43 8.29 8.31 15.47
N ASN A 44 7.24 7.49 15.30
CA ASN A 44 6.72 6.64 16.36
C ASN A 44 7.35 5.24 16.30
N THR A 45 7.54 4.62 17.45
CA THR A 45 7.85 3.19 17.58
C THR A 45 6.62 2.46 18.07
N ILE A 46 6.15 1.49 17.31
CA ILE A 46 4.94 0.71 17.57
C ILE A 46 5.35 -0.73 17.79
N ASP A 47 5.17 -1.23 19.01
CA ASP A 47 5.57 -2.60 19.34
C ASP A 47 4.59 -3.61 18.71
N LYS A 48 3.28 -3.30 18.72
CA LYS A 48 2.26 -4.10 18.03
C LYS A 48 1.11 -3.24 17.46
N VAL A 49 0.69 -3.49 16.22
CA VAL A 49 -0.53 -2.91 15.64
C VAL A 49 -1.44 -3.99 15.07
N LEU A 50 -2.72 -3.92 15.41
CA LEU A 50 -3.73 -4.85 14.91
C LEU A 50 -4.32 -4.35 13.57
N ASN A 51 -5.02 -5.24 12.88
CA ASN A 51 -5.72 -4.91 11.66
C ASN A 51 -6.71 -3.76 11.91
N ASN A 52 -6.76 -2.80 10.98
CA ASN A 52 -7.57 -1.58 11.10
C ASN A 52 -7.28 -0.79 12.38
N GLY A 53 -6.04 -0.83 12.88
CA GLY A 53 -5.67 -0.09 14.09
C GLY A 53 -5.85 1.42 13.91
N ILE A 54 -5.60 1.92 12.70
CA ILE A 54 -5.69 3.33 12.35
C ILE A 54 -6.88 3.52 11.41
N SER A 55 -7.91 4.25 11.86
CA SER A 55 -9.06 4.66 11.05
C SER A 55 -9.13 6.18 11.06
N VAL A 56 -8.43 6.81 10.11
CA VAL A 56 -8.36 8.26 10.00
C VAL A 56 -8.64 8.69 8.57
N ALA A 57 -9.59 9.60 8.42
CA ALA A 57 -9.82 10.34 7.18
C ALA A 57 -9.04 11.66 7.22
N PHE A 58 -8.31 11.98 6.14
CA PHE A 58 -7.57 13.23 6.06
C PHE A 58 -7.48 13.83 4.66
N GLN A 59 -7.34 15.16 4.58
CA GLN A 59 -6.99 15.80 3.31
C GLN A 59 -5.48 15.65 3.03
N GLU A 60 -4.62 15.92 4.01
CA GLU A 60 -3.17 15.79 3.89
C GLU A 60 -2.64 14.92 5.03
N GLY A 61 -1.93 13.84 4.67
CA GLY A 61 -1.42 12.86 5.63
C GLY A 61 0.05 12.58 5.46
N ILE A 62 0.79 12.59 6.56
CA ILE A 62 2.19 12.19 6.63
C ILE A 62 2.31 11.00 7.59
N ILE A 63 2.68 9.84 7.04
CA ILE A 63 3.01 8.62 7.78
C ILE A 63 4.48 8.35 7.49
N SER A 64 5.37 8.80 8.38
CA SER A 64 6.80 8.75 8.09
C SER A 64 7.69 8.39 9.26
N LYS A 65 8.79 7.69 8.97
CA LYS A 65 9.83 7.31 9.96
C LYS A 65 9.29 6.52 11.16
N ASN A 66 8.15 5.86 11.01
CA ASN A 66 7.63 5.01 12.05
C ASN A 66 8.31 3.64 12.02
N ILE A 67 8.49 3.02 13.17
CA ILE A 67 9.00 1.66 13.31
C ILE A 67 7.85 0.77 13.75
N PHE A 68 7.43 -0.15 12.89
CA PHE A 68 6.43 -1.16 13.17
C PHE A 68 7.13 -2.48 13.46
N THR A 69 7.09 -2.89 14.73
CA THR A 69 7.76 -4.12 15.18
C THR A 69 6.95 -5.35 14.80
N THR A 70 5.66 -5.34 15.11
CA THR A 70 4.73 -6.43 14.77
C THR A 70 3.41 -5.86 14.29
N GLN A 71 2.84 -6.45 13.24
CA GLN A 71 1.53 -6.10 12.73
C GLN A 71 0.71 -7.34 12.42
N GLU A 72 -0.61 -7.21 12.52
CA GLU A 72 -1.59 -8.18 12.05
C GLU A 72 -2.45 -7.53 10.95
N GLY A 73 -2.61 -8.19 9.80
CA GLY A 73 -3.39 -7.67 8.69
C GLY A 73 -2.87 -6.33 8.13
N SER A 74 -3.80 -5.41 7.83
CA SER A 74 -3.49 -4.06 7.38
C SER A 74 -3.85 -3.01 8.43
N PRO A 75 -2.86 -2.35 9.06
CA PRO A 75 -3.09 -1.23 9.97
C PRO A 75 -3.80 -0.05 9.33
N PHE A 76 -3.64 0.13 8.01
CA PHE A 76 -4.07 1.32 7.26
C PHE A 76 -5.29 1.06 6.37
N ARG A 77 -5.98 -0.07 6.54
CA ARG A 77 -7.12 -0.44 5.71
C ARG A 77 -8.23 0.63 5.71
N ASP A 78 -8.48 1.22 6.87
CA ASP A 78 -9.53 2.22 7.09
C ASP A 78 -8.94 3.65 7.12
N VAL A 79 -7.70 3.81 6.67
CA VAL A 79 -7.13 5.14 6.43
C VAL A 79 -7.60 5.61 5.06
N GLY A 80 -8.17 6.80 5.01
CA GLY A 80 -8.75 7.37 3.80
C GLY A 80 -8.26 8.80 3.59
N PRO A 81 -7.22 9.01 2.77
CA PRO A 81 -7.01 10.32 2.19
C PRO A 81 -8.28 10.69 1.41
N ASP A 82 -9.03 11.68 1.89
CA ASP A 82 -10.35 12.01 1.36
C ASP A 82 -10.34 13.40 0.70
N PRO A 83 -10.91 13.52 -0.51
CA PRO A 83 -11.04 14.80 -1.17
C PRO A 83 -12.01 15.70 -0.40
N SER A 84 -11.74 17.01 -0.45
CA SER A 84 -12.75 17.98 -0.03
C SER A 84 -13.68 18.22 -1.22
N CYS A 85 -14.97 17.89 -1.07
CA CYS A 85 -16.00 18.19 -2.07
C CYS A 85 -16.88 19.37 -1.61
N THR A 86 -17.38 20.17 -2.54
CA THR A 86 -18.45 21.16 -2.32
C THR A 86 -19.62 20.85 -3.24
N ALA A 87 -20.85 21.18 -2.85
CA ALA A 87 -22.00 21.00 -3.73
C ALA A 87 -21.81 21.88 -4.99
N ASP A 88 -22.12 21.33 -6.16
CA ASP A 88 -22.05 22.09 -7.39
C ASP A 88 -23.06 23.25 -7.33
N PRO A 89 -22.63 24.52 -7.41
CA PRO A 89 -23.56 25.64 -7.42
C PRO A 89 -24.49 25.62 -8.66
N GLU A 90 -24.10 24.92 -9.72
CA GLU A 90 -24.85 24.80 -10.98
C GLU A 90 -25.69 23.51 -11.05
N SER A 91 -25.68 22.65 -10.02
CA SER A 91 -26.60 21.51 -10.00
C SER A 91 -28.00 22.00 -9.68
N ASP A 92 -28.96 21.83 -10.61
CA ASP A 92 -30.36 22.12 -10.38
C ASP A 92 -30.89 21.23 -9.24
N TYR A 93 -31.28 21.85 -8.12
CA TYR A 93 -31.76 21.17 -6.90
C TYR A 93 -33.23 20.74 -6.99
N ASP A 94 -33.81 20.72 -8.19
CA ASP A 94 -35.24 20.53 -8.40
C ASP A 94 -35.59 19.05 -8.70
N GLY A 95 -35.68 18.26 -7.62
CA GLY A 95 -36.41 16.99 -7.55
C GLY A 95 -35.54 15.74 -7.68
N ASP A 96 -35.57 14.87 -6.65
CA ASP A 96 -35.01 13.50 -6.54
C ASP A 96 -33.61 13.19 -7.12
N ASP A 97 -32.91 14.17 -7.67
CA ASP A 97 -31.66 14.03 -8.39
C ASP A 97 -30.48 14.19 -7.44
N GLN A 98 -29.46 13.35 -7.67
CA GLN A 98 -28.28 13.23 -6.84
C GLN A 98 -27.52 14.56 -6.83
N ILE A 99 -27.32 15.13 -5.64
CA ILE A 99 -26.45 16.31 -5.45
C ILE A 99 -25.10 15.98 -6.09
N ILE A 100 -24.73 16.74 -7.11
CA ILE A 100 -23.42 16.64 -7.75
C ILE A 100 -22.44 17.41 -6.87
N TYR A 101 -21.34 16.78 -6.50
CA TYR A 101 -20.30 17.42 -5.70
C TYR A 101 -19.06 17.63 -6.57
N ASN A 102 -18.54 18.86 -6.54
CA ASN A 102 -17.27 19.23 -7.16
C ASN A 102 -16.12 19.04 -6.17
N ILE A 103 -15.03 18.42 -6.62
CA ILE A 103 -13.80 18.32 -5.84
C ILE A 103 -13.13 19.70 -5.82
N VAL A 104 -13.02 20.29 -4.64
CA VAL A 104 -12.35 21.59 -4.43
C VAL A 104 -10.92 21.44 -3.93
N ALA A 105 -10.58 20.28 -3.36
CA ALA A 105 -9.20 19.97 -3.02
C ALA A 105 -8.93 18.46 -3.08
N ASN A 106 -7.81 18.12 -3.70
CA ASN A 106 -7.32 16.75 -3.78
C ASN A 106 -6.58 16.35 -2.50
N PRO A 107 -6.68 15.08 -2.08
CA PRO A 107 -5.92 14.60 -0.95
C PRO A 107 -4.44 14.41 -1.32
N VAL A 108 -3.59 14.42 -0.30
CA VAL A 108 -2.13 14.27 -0.38
C VAL A 108 -1.68 13.22 0.64
N LEU A 109 -0.82 12.29 0.23
CA LEU A 109 -0.28 11.25 1.11
C LEU A 109 1.23 11.14 0.98
N HIS A 110 1.93 11.31 2.10
CA HIS A 110 3.35 11.07 2.25
C HIS A 110 3.55 9.80 3.09
N PHE A 111 4.00 8.72 2.46
CA PHE A 111 4.24 7.42 3.08
C PHE A 111 5.71 7.03 2.88
N SER A 112 6.58 7.48 3.79
CA SER A 112 8.03 7.41 3.56
C SER A 112 8.83 7.02 4.78
N GLN A 113 9.95 6.32 4.57
CA GLN A 113 10.93 6.00 5.62
C GLN A 113 10.36 5.15 6.78
N ASN A 114 9.20 4.51 6.61
CA ASN A 114 8.66 3.62 7.63
C ASN A 114 9.44 2.30 7.61
N THR A 115 9.72 1.76 8.79
CA THR A 115 10.42 0.48 8.96
C THR A 115 9.45 -0.58 9.44
N PHE A 116 9.37 -1.70 8.71
CA PHE A 116 8.54 -2.85 9.03
C PHE A 116 9.44 -4.06 9.33
N LEU A 117 9.50 -4.45 10.62
CA LEU A 117 10.39 -5.54 11.05
C LEU A 117 9.89 -6.94 10.66
N ASN A 118 8.57 -7.06 10.44
CA ASN A 118 7.93 -8.20 9.81
C ASN A 118 7.24 -7.72 8.53
N PHE A 119 7.15 -8.56 7.50
CA PHE A 119 6.43 -8.24 6.28
C PHE A 119 5.35 -9.29 6.01
N SER A 120 4.16 -8.81 5.69
CA SER A 120 3.10 -9.58 5.06
C SER A 120 2.55 -8.74 3.92
N ASP A 121 2.12 -9.37 2.83
CA ASP A 121 1.55 -8.63 1.70
C ASP A 121 0.28 -7.84 2.08
N GLU A 122 -0.44 -8.31 3.09
CA GLU A 122 -1.60 -7.65 3.68
C GLU A 122 -1.27 -6.27 4.26
N LEU A 123 -0.05 -6.04 4.73
CA LEU A 123 0.39 -4.73 5.22
C LEU A 123 0.20 -3.63 4.17
N LEU A 124 0.37 -3.97 2.88
CA LEU A 124 0.28 -3.05 1.76
C LEU A 124 -1.16 -2.88 1.24
N ASN A 125 -2.14 -3.49 1.91
CA ASN A 125 -3.55 -3.27 1.60
C ASN A 125 -4.00 -1.92 2.17
N PHE A 126 -3.83 -0.86 1.38
CA PHE A 126 -4.19 0.51 1.75
C PHE A 126 -5.15 1.10 0.69
N PRO A 127 -6.45 0.75 0.75
CA PRO A 127 -7.44 1.16 -0.27
C PRO A 127 -7.55 2.68 -0.43
N GLY A 128 -7.34 3.45 0.65
CA GLY A 128 -7.35 4.91 0.61
C GLY A 128 -6.31 5.52 -0.33
N ALA A 129 -5.23 4.81 -0.66
CA ALA A 129 -4.26 5.28 -1.65
C ALA A 129 -4.88 5.49 -3.05
N ASN A 130 -6.00 4.80 -3.36
CA ASN A 130 -6.74 4.99 -4.61
C ASN A 130 -7.41 6.37 -4.72
N ASN A 131 -7.66 7.04 -3.60
CA ASN A 131 -8.29 8.36 -3.58
C ASN A 131 -7.26 9.49 -3.83
N VAL A 132 -5.96 9.17 -3.79
CA VAL A 132 -4.87 10.14 -3.95
C VAL A 132 -4.48 10.24 -5.42
N PRO A 133 -4.54 11.44 -6.04
CA PRO A 133 -4.00 11.61 -7.38
C PRO A 133 -2.50 11.28 -7.42
N LEU A 134 -2.03 10.69 -8.52
CA LEU A 134 -0.64 10.20 -8.63
C LEU A 134 0.43 11.27 -8.33
N GLY A 135 0.17 12.54 -8.67
CA GLY A 135 1.09 13.65 -8.37
C GLY A 135 1.13 14.08 -6.90
N SER A 136 0.17 13.61 -6.10
CA SER A 136 0.00 13.91 -4.68
C SER A 136 0.32 12.70 -3.78
N LEU A 137 0.78 11.60 -4.37
CA LEU A 137 1.21 10.40 -3.68
C LEU A 137 2.75 10.38 -3.62
N HIS A 138 3.30 10.49 -2.42
CA HIS A 138 4.75 10.43 -2.19
C HIS A 138 5.10 9.18 -1.38
N ILE A 139 5.74 8.21 -2.02
CA ILE A 139 6.19 6.96 -1.41
C ILE A 139 7.69 6.85 -1.63
N ASP A 140 8.48 6.73 -0.56
CA ASP A 140 9.94 6.63 -0.68
C ASP A 140 10.57 5.92 0.53
N LYS A 141 11.65 5.16 0.28
CA LYS A 141 12.55 4.59 1.31
C LYS A 141 11.85 3.85 2.45
N ASN A 142 10.71 3.20 2.20
CA ASN A 142 10.13 2.30 3.20
C ASN A 142 11.02 1.06 3.33
N ILE A 143 11.31 0.68 4.56
CA ILE A 143 12.32 -0.32 4.91
C ILE A 143 11.64 -1.59 5.39
N PHE A 144 12.05 -2.73 4.83
CA PHE A 144 11.57 -4.05 5.20
C PHE A 144 12.73 -4.93 5.67
N LYS A 145 12.44 -6.05 6.31
CA LYS A 145 13.46 -7.09 6.52
C LYS A 145 13.77 -7.77 5.19
N CYS A 146 15.04 -7.99 4.84
CA CYS A 146 15.38 -8.82 3.69
C CYS A 146 14.98 -10.28 3.99
N ASP A 147 13.87 -10.72 3.40
CA ASP A 147 13.34 -12.08 3.52
C ASP A 147 12.68 -12.47 2.20
N CYS A 148 13.39 -13.29 1.41
CA CYS A 148 12.94 -13.59 0.04
C CYS A 148 11.57 -14.27 0.03
N GLU A 149 11.33 -15.23 0.94
CA GLU A 149 10.08 -15.99 0.97
C GLU A 149 8.87 -15.09 1.26
N SER A 150 9.01 -14.16 2.22
CA SER A 150 7.93 -13.22 2.55
C SER A 150 7.69 -12.18 1.46
N LEU A 151 8.74 -11.80 0.72
CA LEU A 151 8.68 -10.77 -0.32
C LEU A 151 8.38 -11.32 -1.72
N MET A 152 8.47 -12.64 -1.93
CA MET A 152 8.39 -13.27 -3.25
C MET A 152 7.08 -12.96 -3.97
N ASN A 153 5.94 -13.15 -3.30
CA ASN A 153 4.63 -12.87 -3.90
C ASN A 153 4.48 -11.39 -4.30
N PHE A 154 4.98 -10.50 -3.44
CA PHE A 154 4.99 -9.07 -3.71
C PHE A 154 5.85 -8.73 -4.93
N ALA A 155 7.07 -9.27 -5.02
CA ALA A 155 7.98 -9.08 -6.15
C ALA A 155 7.41 -9.63 -7.46
N ILE A 156 6.82 -10.83 -7.44
CA ILE A 156 6.19 -11.45 -8.61
C ILE A 156 5.08 -10.55 -9.16
N LEU A 157 4.26 -9.97 -8.29
CA LEU A 157 3.16 -9.10 -8.67
C LEU A 157 3.61 -7.83 -9.40
N VAL A 158 4.74 -7.23 -8.99
CA VAL A 158 5.15 -5.88 -9.45
C VAL A 158 6.29 -5.87 -10.47
N ASP A 159 7.15 -6.90 -10.49
CA ASP A 159 8.37 -6.97 -11.31
C ASP A 159 8.38 -8.15 -12.30
N PHE A 160 7.58 -9.20 -12.05
CA PHE A 160 7.47 -10.38 -12.93
C PHE A 160 6.08 -10.52 -13.56
N ASP A 161 5.42 -9.39 -13.81
CA ASP A 161 4.04 -9.31 -14.33
C ASP A 161 3.84 -9.95 -15.72
N TYR A 162 4.94 -10.16 -16.47
CA TYR A 162 4.94 -10.91 -17.73
C TYR A 162 4.63 -12.41 -17.56
N VAL A 163 4.69 -12.95 -16.34
CA VAL A 163 4.42 -14.37 -16.06
C VAL A 163 2.99 -14.62 -15.54
N TYR A 164 2.39 -13.65 -14.83
CA TYR A 164 1.07 -13.77 -14.23
C TYR A 164 0.18 -12.56 -14.50
N SER A 165 -0.66 -12.65 -15.54
CA SER A 165 -1.59 -11.58 -15.92
C SER A 165 -2.87 -11.52 -15.06
N LEU A 166 -3.24 -12.63 -14.40
CA LEU A 166 -4.55 -12.75 -13.77
C LEU A 166 -4.69 -11.93 -12.48
N SER A 167 -3.67 -11.92 -11.62
CA SER A 167 -3.70 -11.18 -10.35
C SER A 167 -3.70 -9.66 -10.56
N ARG A 168 -3.07 -9.18 -11.64
CA ARG A 168 -3.08 -7.76 -12.03
C ARG A 168 -4.45 -7.29 -12.51
N LEU A 169 -5.23 -8.17 -13.15
CA LEU A 169 -6.57 -7.84 -13.64
C LEU A 169 -7.60 -7.62 -12.51
N LEU A 170 -7.36 -8.20 -11.34
CA LEU A 170 -8.28 -8.12 -10.19
C LEU A 170 -7.94 -6.97 -9.22
N MET A 171 -6.79 -6.33 -9.38
CA MET A 171 -6.33 -5.28 -8.47
C MET A 171 -6.66 -3.90 -9.04
N SER A 172 -7.05 -2.98 -8.16
CA SER A 172 -7.29 -1.60 -8.58
C SER A 172 -5.98 -0.95 -9.04
N ARG A 173 -6.08 0.05 -9.93
CA ARG A 173 -4.90 0.72 -10.47
C ARG A 173 -4.08 1.43 -9.38
N GLY A 174 -4.74 2.08 -8.42
CA GLY A 174 -4.02 2.80 -7.36
C GLY A 174 -3.35 1.84 -6.39
N ASP A 175 -3.97 0.71 -6.04
CA ASP A 175 -3.32 -0.34 -5.24
C ASP A 175 -2.06 -0.88 -5.94
N TYR A 176 -2.13 -1.09 -7.27
CA TYR A 176 -0.96 -1.50 -8.06
C TYR A 176 0.15 -0.45 -8.02
N VAL A 177 -0.19 0.82 -8.24
CA VAL A 177 0.80 1.90 -8.21
C VAL A 177 1.42 2.03 -6.82
N PHE A 178 0.64 2.03 -5.76
CA PHE A 178 1.12 2.08 -4.38
C PHE A 178 2.14 0.97 -4.10
N ARG A 179 1.78 -0.27 -4.43
CA ARG A 179 2.63 -1.45 -4.28
C ARG A 179 3.89 -1.35 -5.14
N LYS A 180 3.77 -0.90 -6.39
CA LYS A 180 4.90 -0.74 -7.32
C LYS A 180 5.89 0.32 -6.81
N GLU A 181 5.41 1.46 -6.36
CA GLU A 181 6.25 2.54 -5.82
C GLU A 181 6.96 2.09 -4.53
N ILE A 182 6.27 1.36 -3.65
CA ILE A 182 6.92 0.73 -2.48
C ILE A 182 8.02 -0.24 -2.91
N TYR A 183 7.83 -1.03 -3.97
CA TYR A 183 8.85 -1.95 -4.44
C TYR A 183 10.05 -1.25 -5.09
N ASP A 184 9.79 -0.27 -5.94
CA ASP A 184 10.81 0.43 -6.71
C ASP A 184 11.67 1.36 -5.84
N THR A 185 11.07 1.99 -4.81
CA THR A 185 11.78 2.90 -3.87
C THR A 185 12.15 2.25 -2.54
N GLY A 186 11.60 1.07 -2.25
CA GLY A 186 11.78 0.36 -1.00
C GLY A 186 13.19 -0.14 -0.79
N LEU A 187 13.55 -0.26 0.48
CA LEU A 187 14.80 -0.83 0.94
C LEU A 187 14.52 -2.08 1.76
N CYS A 188 15.48 -2.98 1.83
CA CYS A 188 15.48 -4.02 2.84
C CYS A 188 16.79 -4.01 3.63
N ILE A 189 16.71 -4.38 4.90
CA ILE A 189 17.88 -4.53 5.78
C ILE A 189 18.26 -6.01 5.88
N GLU A 190 19.50 -6.32 5.56
CA GLU A 190 20.06 -7.67 5.69
C GLU A 190 20.27 -8.05 7.16
N LYS A 191 19.88 -9.28 7.53
CA LYS A 191 19.94 -9.74 8.94
C LYS A 191 21.36 -9.78 9.51
N ASN A 192 22.38 -9.99 8.67
CA ASN A 192 23.75 -10.26 9.11
C ASN A 192 24.65 -9.01 9.06
N THR A 193 24.47 -8.17 8.05
CA THR A 193 25.33 -7.01 7.77
C THR A 193 24.71 -5.70 8.26
N HIS A 194 23.40 -5.69 8.53
CA HIS A 194 22.62 -4.48 8.78
C HIS A 194 22.71 -3.44 7.65
N GLU A 195 23.16 -3.84 6.46
CA GLU A 195 23.23 -2.97 5.30
C GLU A 195 21.85 -2.83 4.66
N GLU A 196 21.54 -1.60 4.22
CA GLU A 196 20.36 -1.28 3.44
C GLU A 196 20.63 -1.58 1.96
N VAL A 197 19.80 -2.45 1.37
CA VAL A 197 19.85 -2.80 -0.04
C VAL A 197 18.53 -2.44 -0.68
N SER A 198 18.54 -1.95 -1.93
CA SER A 198 17.32 -1.76 -2.70
C SER A 198 16.51 -3.06 -2.75
N LEU A 199 15.23 -2.98 -2.39
CA LEU A 199 14.33 -4.13 -2.37
C LEU A 199 14.27 -4.82 -3.73
N LYS A 200 14.14 -4.04 -4.80
CA LYS A 200 14.18 -4.51 -6.18
C LYS A 200 15.46 -5.25 -6.54
N LYS A 201 16.62 -4.70 -6.15
CA LYS A 201 17.91 -5.36 -6.40
C LYS A 201 17.98 -6.69 -5.66
N TYR A 202 17.68 -6.69 -4.36
CA TYR A 202 17.68 -7.89 -3.54
C TYR A 202 16.78 -8.98 -4.13
N MET A 203 15.53 -8.67 -4.48
CA MET A 203 14.59 -9.66 -4.99
C MET A 203 15.03 -10.25 -6.34
N ARG A 204 15.60 -9.45 -7.24
CA ARG A 204 16.15 -9.96 -8.51
C ARG A 204 17.36 -10.85 -8.34
N ASP A 205 18.16 -10.62 -7.30
CA ASP A 205 19.33 -11.44 -6.99
C ASP A 205 18.92 -12.75 -6.28
N GLN A 206 17.75 -12.80 -5.63
CA GLN A 206 17.31 -13.95 -4.82
C GLN A 206 16.23 -14.82 -5.48
N VAL A 207 15.39 -14.27 -6.36
CA VAL A 207 14.27 -14.99 -6.99
C VAL A 207 14.68 -15.52 -8.37
N PHE A 208 14.42 -16.81 -8.61
CA PHE A 208 14.62 -17.43 -9.92
C PHE A 208 13.42 -18.29 -10.32
N LEU A 209 13.26 -18.50 -11.63
CA LEU A 209 12.20 -19.34 -12.19
C LEU A 209 12.72 -20.77 -12.40
N ASP A 210 12.22 -21.71 -11.61
CA ASP A 210 12.52 -23.12 -11.79
C ASP A 210 11.55 -23.75 -12.81
N THR A 211 12.11 -24.24 -13.92
CA THR A 211 11.35 -24.93 -14.98
C THR A 211 11.51 -26.45 -14.96
N SER A 212 12.26 -27.01 -14.00
CA SER A 212 12.65 -28.43 -14.01
C SER A 212 11.51 -29.42 -13.78
N ASP A 213 10.37 -28.98 -13.24
CA ASP A 213 9.20 -29.84 -12.97
C ASP A 213 8.18 -29.94 -14.13
N THR A 214 8.51 -29.38 -15.30
CA THR A 214 7.61 -29.46 -16.46
C THR A 214 7.78 -30.77 -17.22
N LYS A 215 6.96 -31.78 -16.89
CA LYS A 215 6.81 -33.00 -17.70
C LYS A 215 6.39 -32.62 -19.12
N GLU A 216 7.07 -33.20 -20.11
CA GLU A 216 6.83 -32.99 -21.53
C GLU A 216 5.32 -33.09 -21.88
N GLY A 217 4.80 -32.05 -22.53
CA GLY A 217 3.47 -32.06 -23.15
C GLY A 217 2.35 -31.27 -22.47
N LYS A 218 2.60 -30.54 -21.37
CA LYS A 218 1.65 -29.54 -20.83
C LYS A 218 2.34 -28.18 -20.67
N ALA A 219 1.56 -27.10 -20.79
CA ALA A 219 2.05 -25.72 -20.76
C ALA A 219 3.07 -25.51 -19.63
N LYS A 220 4.22 -24.91 -19.98
CA LYS A 220 5.33 -24.66 -19.06
C LYS A 220 4.93 -23.56 -18.07
N PHE A 221 4.43 -23.94 -16.90
CA PHE A 221 4.33 -23.03 -15.77
C PHE A 221 5.58 -23.26 -14.90
N GLY A 222 6.54 -22.33 -14.95
CA GLY A 222 7.67 -22.36 -14.03
C GLY A 222 7.24 -21.97 -12.62
N VAL A 223 7.97 -22.43 -11.61
CA VAL A 223 7.73 -22.11 -10.20
C VAL A 223 8.82 -21.16 -9.73
N PHE A 224 8.45 -20.00 -9.19
CA PHE A 224 9.41 -19.10 -8.57
C PHE A 224 9.94 -19.68 -7.26
N LYS A 225 11.25 -19.59 -7.06
CA LYS A 225 11.94 -20.05 -5.85
C LYS A 225 12.91 -19.01 -5.35
N CYS A 226 13.13 -19.01 -4.03
CA CYS A 226 14.17 -18.22 -3.39
C CYS A 226 15.48 -19.01 -3.30
N LEU A 227 16.60 -18.33 -3.55
CA LEU A 227 17.92 -18.86 -3.25
C LEU A 227 18.07 -18.97 -1.73
N ASN A 228 17.91 -20.18 -1.19
CA ASN A 228 18.37 -20.44 0.18
C ASN A 228 19.90 -20.30 0.19
N GLY A 229 20.47 -19.62 1.20
CA GLY A 229 21.86 -19.15 1.29
C GLY A 229 23.00 -20.17 1.12
N VAL A 230 22.71 -21.40 0.68
CA VAL A 230 23.65 -22.44 0.28
C VAL A 230 23.79 -22.54 -1.26
N GLN A 231 22.81 -22.08 -2.05
CA GLN A 231 22.79 -22.26 -3.52
C GLN A 231 23.28 -21.07 -4.36
N SER A 232 23.59 -19.94 -3.72
CA SER A 232 23.96 -18.68 -4.39
C SER A 232 25.29 -18.73 -5.16
N ALA A 233 26.17 -19.71 -4.91
CA ALA A 233 27.46 -19.82 -5.59
C ALA A 233 27.42 -20.64 -6.90
N GLU A 234 26.51 -21.61 -7.05
CA GLU A 234 26.54 -22.53 -8.20
C GLU A 234 25.65 -22.07 -9.37
N LEU A 235 24.48 -21.48 -9.11
CA LEU A 235 23.53 -21.09 -10.16
C LEU A 235 23.99 -19.87 -10.99
N VAL A 236 24.61 -18.86 -10.36
CA VAL A 236 25.11 -17.65 -11.05
C VAL A 236 26.27 -17.97 -12.01
N SER A 237 26.97 -19.09 -11.80
CA SER A 237 28.07 -19.54 -12.66
C SER A 237 27.61 -20.25 -13.94
N GLN A 238 26.38 -20.78 -13.96
CA GLN A 238 25.84 -21.51 -15.10
C GLN A 238 25.09 -20.61 -16.09
N GLU A 239 24.38 -19.56 -15.64
CA GLU A 239 23.69 -18.64 -16.56
C GLU A 239 24.64 -17.71 -17.32
N LYS A 240 25.77 -17.29 -16.71
CA LYS A 240 26.78 -16.47 -17.41
C LYS A 240 27.48 -17.17 -18.57
N LYS A 241 27.37 -18.50 -18.69
CA LYS A 241 27.96 -19.26 -19.80
C LYS A 241 27.02 -19.45 -20.99
N ASN A 242 25.70 -19.22 -20.85
CA ASN A 242 24.72 -19.62 -21.86
C ASN A 242 23.87 -18.49 -22.48
N GLY A 243 24.08 -17.22 -22.12
CA GLY A 243 23.24 -16.10 -22.59
C GLY A 243 23.93 -15.11 -23.52
N ALA A 244 24.21 -15.49 -24.76
CA ALA A 244 24.49 -14.53 -25.83
C ALA A 244 23.18 -13.84 -26.30
N GLN A 245 23.20 -12.51 -26.34
CA GLN A 245 22.36 -11.58 -27.12
C GLN A 245 20.86 -11.90 -27.33
N THR A 246 19.99 -10.98 -26.91
CA THR A 246 19.15 -10.22 -27.86
C THR A 246 18.71 -8.89 -27.25
N ASN A 247 19.27 -7.79 -27.78
CA ASN A 247 18.70 -6.46 -27.62
C ASN A 247 17.35 -6.42 -28.33
N LYS A 248 16.27 -6.13 -27.61
CA LYS A 248 15.00 -5.72 -28.20
C LYS A 248 14.54 -4.43 -27.52
N THR A 249 14.76 -3.32 -28.21
CA THR A 249 14.20 -2.00 -27.90
C THR A 249 12.83 -1.90 -28.54
N TYR A 250 11.79 -1.55 -27.77
CA TYR A 250 10.45 -1.24 -28.30
C TYR A 250 9.78 -0.11 -27.50
N PRO A 251 8.84 0.63 -28.13
CA PRO A 251 8.69 2.08 -27.99
C PRO A 251 7.82 2.50 -26.80
N PRO A 252 7.86 3.80 -26.41
CA PRO A 252 7.03 4.31 -25.33
C PRO A 252 5.55 4.36 -25.75
N MET A 253 4.66 3.82 -24.92
CA MET A 253 3.21 4.03 -25.05
C MET A 253 2.80 5.31 -24.33
N GLN A 254 2.15 6.21 -25.06
CA GLN A 254 1.53 7.42 -24.53
C GLN A 254 0.20 7.10 -23.81
N PRO A 255 -0.14 7.82 -22.72
CA PRO A 255 -1.45 7.67 -22.10
C PRO A 255 -2.49 8.52 -22.83
N LYS A 256 -3.61 7.91 -23.19
CA LYS A 256 -4.88 8.61 -23.40
C LYS A 256 -5.91 7.98 -22.46
N GLU A 257 -6.42 8.79 -21.55
CA GLU A 257 -7.84 8.97 -21.20
C GLU A 257 -7.99 9.59 -19.80
N ASN A 258 -8.94 10.52 -19.72
CA ASN A 258 -9.20 11.39 -18.57
C ASN A 258 -9.83 10.58 -17.43
N PHE A 259 -9.33 10.82 -16.22
CA PHE A 259 -9.87 10.26 -14.98
C PHE A 259 -11.14 11.02 -14.60
N VAL A 260 -12.22 10.29 -14.32
CA VAL A 260 -13.40 10.81 -13.60
C VAL A 260 -13.30 10.25 -12.18
N SER A 261 -12.92 11.09 -11.22
CA SER A 261 -13.11 10.84 -9.80
C SER A 261 -14.51 11.32 -9.44
N SER A 262 -15.38 10.45 -8.94
CA SER A 262 -16.75 10.80 -8.58
C SER A 262 -16.94 10.74 -7.07
N CYS A 263 -17.36 11.85 -6.45
CA CYS A 263 -17.98 11.84 -5.12
C CYS A 263 -19.40 11.23 -5.31
N GLN A 264 -19.60 9.93 -5.04
CA GLN A 264 -20.94 9.32 -5.02
C GLN A 264 -21.36 9.00 -3.59
N MET A 265 -22.51 9.53 -3.16
CA MET A 265 -23.20 9.03 -1.97
C MET A 265 -23.97 7.76 -2.33
N ILE A 266 -23.62 6.64 -1.68
CA ILE A 266 -24.43 5.42 -1.74
C ILE A 266 -25.69 5.66 -0.91
N SER A 267 -26.83 5.84 -1.57
CA SER A 267 -28.15 5.82 -0.92
C SER A 267 -28.51 4.37 -0.60
N SER A 268 -28.39 3.99 0.67
CA SER A 268 -28.68 2.64 1.15
C SER A 268 -30.16 2.46 1.47
N THR A 269 -30.90 1.82 0.57
CA THR A 269 -32.17 1.16 0.91
C THR A 269 -31.86 -0.23 1.50
N ILE A 270 -32.36 -0.43 2.71
CA ILE A 270 -32.08 -1.48 3.69
C ILE A 270 -32.31 -2.91 3.16
N HIS A 271 -31.31 -3.80 3.33
CA HIS A 271 -31.54 -5.18 3.80
C HIS A 271 -30.45 -5.54 4.83
N LEU A 272 -30.91 -5.87 6.05
CA LEU A 272 -30.12 -6.19 7.23
C LEU A 272 -29.11 -7.32 6.97
N MET A 273 -27.82 -7.02 7.15
CA MET A 273 -26.88 -7.82 7.96
C MET A 273 -25.73 -6.91 8.40
N TYR A 274 -25.42 -6.97 9.70
CA TYR A 274 -24.52 -6.06 10.44
C TYR A 274 -23.19 -5.76 9.72
N ILE A 275 -23.10 -4.59 9.10
CA ILE A 275 -21.86 -3.87 8.85
C ILE A 275 -22.12 -2.43 9.28
N VAL A 276 -21.45 -1.99 10.34
CA VAL A 276 -21.50 -0.59 10.79
C VAL A 276 -20.67 0.23 9.80
N PHE A 277 -21.29 0.63 8.69
CA PHE A 277 -20.83 1.77 7.91
C PHE A 277 -21.30 3.03 8.63
N SER A 278 -20.37 3.81 9.18
CA SER A 278 -20.62 5.20 9.55
C SER A 278 -20.85 5.99 8.26
N ALA A 279 -22.11 6.02 7.79
CA ALA A 279 -22.58 7.09 6.93
C ALA A 279 -22.55 8.37 7.77
N ARG A 280 -21.57 9.25 7.54
CA ARG A 280 -21.51 10.56 8.21
C ARG A 280 -21.60 11.69 7.20
N ILE A 281 -22.77 12.30 7.29
CA ILE A 281 -23.23 13.61 6.85
C ILE A 281 -22.10 14.64 6.91
N CYS A 282 -21.82 15.29 5.78
CA CYS A 282 -21.11 16.56 5.74
C CYS A 282 -21.93 17.60 6.53
N PHE A 283 -21.43 18.04 7.68
CA PHE A 283 -21.98 19.20 8.37
C PHE A 283 -21.28 20.47 7.88
N ILE A 284 -22.11 21.47 7.60
CA ILE A 284 -21.80 22.87 7.24
C ILE A 284 -21.00 23.55 8.34
#